data_AF-A0A2R6RG69-F1
#
_entry.id   AF-A0A2R6RG69-F1
#
_cell.length_a   1.000
_cell.length_b   1.000
_cell.length_c   1.000
_cell.angle_alpha   90.00
_cell.angle_beta   90.00
_cell.angle_gamma   90.00
#
_symmetry.space_group_name_H-M   'P 1'
#
loop_
_entity.id
_entity.type
_entity.pdbx_description
1 polymer ?
#
loop_
_entity_poly.entity_id
_entity_poly.type
_entity_poly.pdbx_seq_one_letter_code
_entity_poly.pdbx_strand_id
1 'polypeptide(L)'
;MDPEQALQWVTTRIRPYFPATRITGIAVGNEVFTGGDTALMTNLVPAMDSIHAALAQLGLDQYIHVSTPSSLAVLSESYPPSTSCFRGELAAIMPQFLQFLASTRAPFWINAYPYFAFKDEPNNISLDYVLFNPNLGMVDPYTKLHYDNMLYAQVDAVIFAMARMGFGGLEVRVSETGWPSKGDENEVGATVENAATYNKNLLRRQLANEGTPLRPNMRLEVYLFALFNEDMKPGPTSERNYGLFQPDETMVYNVGLSALSSVSSTSTASISLTSSATTQVERMGYQSLVYWMFVYLLAFQLLSRRPF
;
A
#
# COMPACT_ATOMS: atom_id res chain seq x y z
N MET A 1 22.11 1.27 12.83
CA MET A 1 22.65 1.89 11.60
C MET A 1 23.62 3.00 12.00
N ASP A 2 24.70 3.22 11.26
CA ASP A 2 25.69 4.28 11.53
C ASP A 2 25.09 5.69 11.26
N PRO A 3 24.93 6.56 12.28
CA PRO A 3 24.40 7.91 12.10
C PRO A 3 25.21 8.77 11.14
N GLU A 4 26.52 8.57 11.02
CA GLU A 4 27.36 9.34 10.09
C GLU A 4 27.03 8.99 8.64
N GLN A 5 26.79 7.71 8.35
CA GLN A 5 26.37 7.27 7.02
C GLN A 5 24.98 7.80 6.66
N ALA A 6 24.04 7.84 7.61
CA ALA A 6 22.72 8.43 7.38
C ALA A 6 22.83 9.94 7.08
N LEU A 7 23.64 10.68 7.84
CA LEU A 7 23.88 12.09 7.59
C LEU A 7 24.54 12.34 6.23
N GLN A 8 25.54 11.53 5.87
CA GLN A 8 26.18 11.59 4.57
C GLN A 8 25.17 11.32 3.45
N TRP A 9 24.31 10.32 3.61
CA TRP A 9 23.28 9.99 2.63
C TRP A 9 22.30 11.15 2.46
N VAL A 10 21.74 11.72 3.53
CA VAL A 10 20.81 12.85 3.45
C VAL A 10 21.49 14.08 2.83
N THR A 11 22.74 14.36 3.21
CA THR A 11 23.51 15.50 2.70
C THR A 11 23.80 15.39 1.21
N THR A 12 23.98 14.19 0.68
CA THR A 12 24.37 13.96 -0.72
C THR A 12 23.19 13.63 -1.63
N ARG A 13 22.11 13.04 -1.10
CA ARG A 13 20.96 12.55 -1.88
C ARG A 13 19.70 13.39 -1.74
N ILE A 14 19.54 14.13 -0.65
CA ILE A 14 18.32 14.91 -0.37
C ILE A 14 18.61 16.41 -0.42
N ARG A 15 19.54 16.87 0.42
CA ARG A 15 19.83 18.30 0.61
C ARG A 15 20.13 19.07 -0.68
N PRO A 16 20.89 18.56 -1.67
CA PRO A 16 21.24 19.33 -2.86
C PRO A 16 20.03 19.69 -3.75
N TYR A 17 18.93 18.94 -3.62
CA TYR A 17 17.74 19.11 -4.45
C TYR A 17 16.62 19.88 -3.74
N PHE A 18 16.65 19.98 -2.41
CA PHE A 18 15.65 20.70 -1.63
C PHE A 18 16.06 22.20 -1.48
N PRO A 19 15.14 23.17 -1.67
CA PRO A 19 13.70 23.03 -1.90
C PRO A 19 13.28 23.08 -3.37
N ALA A 20 14.21 23.10 -4.33
CA ALA A 20 13.87 23.18 -5.76
C ALA A 20 12.99 21.99 -6.21
N THR A 21 13.25 20.81 -5.66
CA THR A 21 12.37 19.64 -5.69
C THR A 21 11.61 19.56 -4.36
N ARG A 22 10.27 19.48 -4.43
CA ARG A 22 9.41 19.33 -3.24
C ARG A 22 9.43 17.88 -2.72
N ILE A 23 10.52 17.51 -2.08
CA ILE A 23 10.66 16.22 -1.37
C ILE A 23 9.80 16.31 -0.11
N THR A 24 8.85 15.39 0.06
CA THR A 24 7.91 15.37 1.20
C THR A 24 8.05 14.12 2.08
N GLY A 25 8.77 13.12 1.60
CA GLY A 25 8.93 11.85 2.32
C GLY A 25 10.12 11.04 1.85
N ILE A 26 10.65 10.21 2.74
CA ILE A 26 11.66 9.18 2.46
C ILE A 26 11.11 7.83 2.90
N ALA A 27 11.02 6.90 1.94
CA ALA A 27 10.72 5.49 2.18
C ALA A 27 12.00 4.75 2.54
N VAL A 28 12.13 4.32 3.80
CA VAL A 28 13.23 3.47 4.24
C VAL A 28 12.82 2.02 4.05
N GLY A 29 13.25 1.42 2.93
CA GLY A 29 12.81 0.10 2.51
C GLY A 29 11.41 0.10 1.87
N ASN A 30 10.97 -1.07 1.42
CA ASN A 30 9.64 -1.32 0.85
C ASN A 30 9.20 -2.74 1.23
N GLU A 31 8.04 -2.89 1.84
CA GLU A 31 7.44 -4.17 2.26
C GLU A 31 8.36 -5.04 3.15
N VAL A 32 9.19 -4.39 3.96
CA VAL A 32 10.23 -5.04 4.77
C VAL A 32 9.66 -6.06 5.76
N PHE A 33 8.49 -5.77 6.34
CA PHE A 33 7.81 -6.65 7.31
C PHE A 33 7.33 -7.98 6.71
N THR A 34 7.27 -8.09 5.38
CA THR A 34 6.78 -9.27 4.67
C THR A 34 7.83 -9.90 3.76
N GLY A 35 9.02 -9.29 3.63
CA GLY A 35 10.10 -9.73 2.74
C GLY A 35 10.97 -10.90 3.24
N GLY A 36 10.77 -11.36 4.47
CA GLY A 36 11.47 -12.52 5.04
C GLY A 36 12.91 -12.29 5.53
N ASP A 37 13.51 -11.13 5.23
CA ASP A 37 14.84 -10.75 5.73
C ASP A 37 14.75 -10.17 7.16
N THR A 38 15.10 -11.01 8.13
CA THR A 38 15.07 -10.64 9.56
C THR A 38 16.09 -9.56 9.91
N ALA A 39 17.20 -9.45 9.18
CA ALA A 39 18.20 -8.42 9.41
C ALA A 39 17.70 -7.05 8.93
N LEU A 40 17.08 -6.97 7.75
CA LEU A 40 16.43 -5.75 7.28
C LEU A 40 15.30 -5.33 8.22
N MET A 41 14.45 -6.28 8.64
CA MET A 41 13.38 -6.00 9.58
C MET A 41 13.94 -5.45 10.90
N THR A 42 14.91 -6.12 11.52
CA THR A 42 15.50 -5.68 12.81
C THR A 42 16.19 -4.32 12.71
N ASN A 43 16.75 -3.97 11.55
CA ASN A 43 17.45 -2.69 11.34
C ASN A 43 16.55 -1.55 10.83
N LEU A 44 15.28 -1.82 10.53
CA LEU A 44 14.39 -0.85 9.90
C LEU A 44 14.18 0.40 10.75
N VAL A 45 13.67 0.26 11.97
CA VAL A 45 13.42 1.40 12.87
C VAL A 45 14.73 2.13 13.22
N PRO A 46 15.84 1.45 13.58
CA PRO A 46 17.13 2.12 13.76
C PRO A 46 17.62 2.91 12.52
N ALA A 47 17.36 2.42 11.31
CA ALA A 47 17.72 3.15 10.10
C ALA A 47 16.85 4.39 9.89
N MET A 48 15.54 4.28 10.16
CA MET A 48 14.62 5.41 10.11
C MET A 48 14.96 6.49 11.14
N ASP A 49 15.32 6.08 12.37
CA ASP A 49 15.82 6.99 13.42
C ASP A 49 17.06 7.76 12.96
N SER A 50 18.06 7.08 12.41
CA SER A 50 19.28 7.73 11.92
C SER A 50 19.00 8.70 10.76
N ILE A 51 18.11 8.35 9.83
CA ILE A 51 17.73 9.25 8.72
C ILE A 51 16.94 10.46 9.22
N HIS A 52 15.99 10.26 10.14
CA HIS A 52 15.23 11.36 10.75
C HIS A 52 16.15 12.30 11.55
N ALA A 53 17.08 11.75 12.33
CA ALA A 53 18.07 12.55 13.06
C ALA A 53 18.95 13.39 12.11
N ALA A 54 19.36 12.83 10.98
CA ALA A 54 20.09 13.56 9.95
C ALA A 54 19.26 14.70 9.33
N LEU A 55 17.96 14.45 9.05
CA LEU A 55 17.05 15.51 8.58
C LEU A 55 16.90 16.63 9.63
N ALA A 56 16.73 16.27 10.90
CA ALA A 56 16.61 17.24 12.00
C ALA A 56 17.87 18.10 12.16
N GLN A 57 19.06 17.49 12.06
CA GLN A 57 20.33 18.24 12.08
C GLN A 57 20.45 19.26 10.94
N LEU A 58 19.79 18.99 9.81
CA LEU A 58 19.76 19.88 8.64
C LEU A 58 18.53 20.80 8.61
N GLY A 59 17.65 20.74 9.61
CA GLY A 59 16.41 21.53 9.69
C GLY A 59 15.33 21.14 8.66
N LEU A 60 15.38 19.90 8.17
CA LEU A 60 14.51 19.37 7.10
C LEU A 60 13.38 18.47 7.60
N ASP A 61 13.42 18.04 8.87
CA ASP A 61 12.47 17.11 9.50
C ASP A 61 11.03 17.65 9.55
N GLN A 62 10.85 18.98 9.58
CA GLN A 62 9.54 19.61 9.50
C GLN A 62 8.89 19.55 8.10
N TYR A 63 9.67 19.21 7.05
CA TYR A 63 9.21 19.18 5.65
C TYR A 63 9.18 17.77 5.06
N ILE A 64 10.04 16.88 5.56
CA ILE A 64 10.28 15.55 4.99
C ILE A 64 9.98 14.48 6.04
N HIS A 65 8.89 13.75 5.84
CA HIS A 65 8.55 12.61 6.70
C HIS A 65 9.45 11.40 6.41
N VAL A 66 9.67 10.55 7.41
CA VAL A 66 10.35 9.26 7.25
C VAL A 66 9.35 8.16 7.60
N SER A 67 9.17 7.19 6.72
CA SER A 67 8.27 6.05 6.94
C SER A 67 8.73 4.86 6.10
N THR A 68 7.98 3.76 6.14
CA THR A 68 8.22 2.60 5.28
C THR A 68 6.90 2.11 4.67
N PRO A 69 6.80 2.00 3.33
CA PRO A 69 5.67 1.35 2.68
C PRO A 69 5.54 -0.10 3.16
N SER A 70 4.36 -0.46 3.65
CA SER A 70 4.07 -1.80 4.17
C SER A 70 3.04 -2.49 3.30
N SER A 71 3.25 -3.77 2.98
CA SER A 71 2.22 -4.59 2.34
C SER A 71 1.01 -4.73 3.27
N LEU A 72 -0.20 -4.84 2.73
CA LEU A 72 -1.39 -5.18 3.54
C LEU A 72 -1.24 -6.54 4.27
N ALA A 73 -0.34 -7.42 3.81
CA ALA A 73 -0.01 -8.70 4.45
C ALA A 73 0.69 -8.56 5.83
N VAL A 74 0.90 -7.34 6.33
CA VAL A 74 1.23 -7.11 7.76
C VAL A 74 0.05 -7.39 8.69
N LEU A 75 -1.18 -7.43 8.18
CA LEU A 75 -2.38 -7.78 8.93
C LEU A 75 -2.60 -9.29 8.95
N SER A 76 -3.06 -9.85 10.08
CA SER A 76 -3.51 -11.24 10.15
C SER A 76 -4.99 -11.40 9.79
N GLU A 77 -5.79 -10.40 10.14
CA GLU A 77 -7.20 -10.29 9.78
C GLU A 77 -7.45 -8.90 9.20
N SER A 78 -8.23 -8.82 8.13
CA SER A 78 -8.63 -7.56 7.48
C SER A 78 -10.13 -7.46 7.21
N TYR A 79 -10.90 -8.51 7.53
CA TYR A 79 -12.35 -8.56 7.36
C TYR A 79 -13.07 -9.15 8.59
N PRO A 80 -14.08 -8.46 9.15
CA PRO A 80 -14.45 -7.08 8.82
C PRO A 80 -13.35 -6.09 9.30
N PRO A 81 -13.24 -4.87 8.73
CA PRO A 81 -12.15 -3.95 9.04
C PRO A 81 -11.94 -3.71 10.54
N SER A 82 -13.00 -3.63 11.33
CA SER A 82 -12.92 -3.40 12.77
C SER A 82 -12.26 -4.51 13.58
N THR A 83 -12.17 -5.75 13.09
CA THR A 83 -11.51 -6.85 13.83
C THR A 83 -10.01 -6.92 13.56
N SER A 84 -9.53 -6.16 12.58
CA SER A 84 -8.17 -6.23 12.08
C SER A 84 -7.11 -6.02 13.15
N CYS A 85 -6.04 -6.80 13.05
CA CYS A 85 -4.86 -6.71 13.89
C CYS A 85 -3.60 -7.07 13.07
N PHE A 86 -2.45 -6.57 13.51
CA PHE A 86 -1.17 -6.96 12.93
C PHE A 86 -0.84 -8.41 13.26
N ARG A 87 -0.12 -9.07 12.34
CA ARG A 87 0.36 -10.44 12.54
C ARG A 87 1.17 -10.55 13.83
N GLY A 88 0.96 -11.63 14.58
CA GLY A 88 1.65 -11.89 15.84
C GLY A 88 3.19 -11.90 15.73
N GLU A 89 3.71 -12.33 14.57
CA GLU A 89 5.16 -12.29 14.27
C GLU A 89 5.76 -10.87 14.31
N LEU A 90 4.93 -9.84 14.07
CA LEU A 90 5.35 -8.45 14.07
C LEU A 90 5.20 -7.79 15.45
N ALA A 91 4.72 -8.50 16.47
CA ALA A 91 4.42 -7.94 17.79
C ALA A 91 5.65 -7.31 18.48
N ALA A 92 6.86 -7.75 18.15
CA ALA A 92 8.09 -7.18 18.70
C ALA A 92 8.50 -5.85 18.03
N ILE A 93 8.24 -5.70 16.72
CA ILE A 93 8.76 -4.57 15.93
C ILE A 93 7.70 -3.51 15.58
N MET A 94 6.46 -3.93 15.32
CA MET A 94 5.37 -3.02 14.97
C MET A 94 5.14 -1.92 16.03
N PRO A 95 5.18 -2.19 17.36
CA PRO A 95 5.05 -1.12 18.34
C PRO A 95 6.17 -0.08 18.23
N GLN A 96 7.40 -0.51 17.95
CA GLN A 96 8.56 0.39 17.81
C GLN A 96 8.40 1.28 16.58
N PHE A 97 7.98 0.71 15.46
CA PHE A 97 7.68 1.45 14.24
C PHE A 97 6.54 2.47 14.44
N LEU A 98 5.41 2.06 15.04
CA LEU A 98 4.29 2.96 15.31
C LEU A 98 4.67 4.07 16.30
N GLN A 99 5.51 3.75 17.31
CA GLN A 99 6.02 4.75 18.25
C GLN A 99 6.92 5.78 17.56
N PHE A 100 7.77 5.35 16.62
CA PHE A 100 8.57 6.24 15.79
C PHE A 100 7.68 7.17 14.94
N LEU A 101 6.67 6.62 14.27
CA LEU A 101 5.75 7.43 13.46
C LEU A 101 5.02 8.47 14.32
N ALA A 102 4.60 8.08 15.53
CA ALA A 102 3.92 8.97 16.46
C ALA A 102 4.83 10.10 16.98
N SER A 103 6.08 9.80 17.32
CA SER A 103 7.02 10.81 17.83
C SER A 103 7.46 11.80 16.76
N THR A 104 7.53 11.36 15.51
CA THR A 104 7.94 12.18 14.36
C THR A 104 6.77 12.79 13.58
N ARG A 105 5.52 12.49 13.99
CA ARG A 105 4.28 12.87 13.29
C ARG A 105 4.30 12.43 11.81
N ALA A 106 4.91 11.30 11.52
CA ALA A 106 4.95 10.71 10.19
C ALA A 106 3.72 9.81 9.97
N PRO A 107 3.14 9.79 8.75
CA PRO A 107 2.08 8.87 8.39
C PRO A 107 2.57 7.41 8.26
N PHE A 108 1.68 6.46 8.51
CA PHE A 108 1.85 5.08 8.12
C PHE A 108 1.60 4.95 6.61
N TRP A 109 2.50 4.29 5.89
CA TRP A 109 2.38 4.07 4.44
C TRP A 109 2.00 2.62 4.15
N ILE A 110 0.88 2.44 3.43
CA ILE A 110 0.36 1.12 3.08
C ILE A 110 0.30 0.93 1.56
N ASN A 111 0.81 -0.20 1.10
CA ASN A 111 0.57 -0.73 -0.23
C ASN A 111 -0.69 -1.58 -0.17
N ALA A 112 -1.79 -1.11 -0.76
CA ALA A 112 -3.11 -1.70 -0.64
C ALA A 112 -3.73 -1.94 -2.01
N TYR A 113 -3.94 -3.20 -2.38
CA TYR A 113 -4.40 -3.60 -3.71
C TYR A 113 -5.67 -4.45 -3.61
N PRO A 114 -6.86 -3.88 -3.86
CA PRO A 114 -8.10 -4.64 -3.99
C PRO A 114 -8.03 -5.75 -5.07
N TYR A 115 -7.18 -5.55 -6.09
CA TYR A 115 -6.94 -6.51 -7.16
C TYR A 115 -6.57 -7.91 -6.63
N PHE A 116 -5.63 -8.01 -5.68
CA PHE A 116 -5.17 -9.32 -5.20
C PHE A 116 -6.29 -10.10 -4.50
N ALA A 117 -7.10 -9.43 -3.69
CA ALA A 117 -8.25 -10.07 -3.05
C ALA A 117 -9.23 -10.61 -4.10
N PHE A 118 -9.57 -9.80 -5.12
CA PHE A 118 -10.46 -10.25 -6.19
C PHE A 118 -9.88 -11.38 -7.03
N LYS A 119 -8.59 -11.32 -7.37
CA LYS A 119 -7.88 -12.37 -8.10
C LYS A 119 -7.95 -13.71 -7.36
N ASP A 120 -7.79 -13.70 -6.04
CA ASP A 120 -7.78 -14.92 -5.22
C ASP A 120 -9.19 -15.48 -4.99
N GLU A 121 -10.21 -14.62 -4.85
CA GLU A 121 -11.58 -15.00 -4.52
C GLU A 121 -12.65 -14.38 -5.46
N PRO A 122 -12.54 -14.55 -6.80
CA PRO A 122 -13.37 -13.82 -7.78
C PRO A 122 -14.85 -14.19 -7.75
N ASN A 123 -15.18 -15.34 -7.16
CA ASN A 123 -16.56 -15.80 -7.01
C ASN A 123 -17.24 -15.27 -5.74
N ASN A 124 -16.44 -14.84 -4.76
CA ASN A 124 -16.92 -14.39 -3.44
C ASN A 124 -16.82 -12.87 -3.28
N ILE A 125 -15.94 -12.23 -4.03
CA ILE A 125 -15.71 -10.79 -3.98
C ILE A 125 -16.32 -10.15 -5.23
N SER A 126 -17.24 -9.22 -5.02
CA SER A 126 -17.87 -8.47 -6.12
C SER A 126 -16.82 -7.64 -6.87
N LEU A 127 -16.78 -7.79 -8.19
CA LEU A 127 -15.95 -6.95 -9.05
C LEU A 127 -16.31 -5.46 -8.89
N ASP A 128 -17.59 -5.13 -8.75
CA ASP A 128 -18.02 -3.74 -8.58
C ASP A 128 -17.50 -3.12 -7.28
N TYR A 129 -17.44 -3.91 -6.20
CA TYR A 129 -16.91 -3.48 -4.90
C TYR A 129 -15.41 -3.15 -4.94
N VAL A 130 -14.63 -3.92 -5.71
CA VAL A 130 -13.19 -3.68 -5.83
C VAL A 130 -12.84 -2.64 -6.90
N LEU A 131 -13.75 -2.34 -7.83
CA LEU A 131 -13.59 -1.33 -8.88
C LEU A 131 -14.21 0.04 -8.55
N PHE A 132 -14.72 0.24 -7.33
CA PHE A 132 -15.46 1.44 -6.92
C PHE A 132 -16.73 1.73 -7.75
N ASN A 133 -17.29 0.73 -8.42
CA ASN A 133 -18.56 0.87 -9.13
C ASN A 133 -19.72 0.92 -8.13
N PRO A 134 -20.91 1.41 -8.52
CA PRO A 134 -22.10 1.32 -7.69
C PRO A 134 -22.40 -0.13 -7.30
N ASN A 135 -22.43 -0.41 -5.99
CA ASN A 135 -22.69 -1.74 -5.44
C ASN A 135 -23.31 -1.60 -4.04
N LEU A 136 -23.72 -2.71 -3.44
CA LEU A 136 -24.31 -2.71 -2.08
C LEU A 136 -23.27 -2.45 -0.97
N GLY A 137 -21.98 -2.60 -1.27
CA GLY A 137 -20.90 -2.49 -0.32
C GLY A 137 -20.92 -3.59 0.73
N MET A 138 -20.18 -3.36 1.81
CA MET A 138 -20.28 -4.13 3.05
C MET A 138 -20.54 -3.20 4.23
N VAL A 139 -21.26 -3.70 5.23
CA VAL A 139 -21.45 -3.01 6.50
C VAL A 139 -20.66 -3.74 7.56
N ASP A 140 -19.75 -3.02 8.21
CA ASP A 140 -18.96 -3.58 9.30
C ASP A 140 -19.91 -3.91 10.47
N PRO A 141 -19.97 -5.18 10.93
CA PRO A 141 -21.01 -5.61 11.85
C PRO A 141 -20.87 -5.01 13.24
N TYR A 142 -19.70 -4.50 13.61
CA TYR A 142 -19.43 -3.96 14.95
C TYR A 142 -19.54 -2.43 14.97
N THR A 143 -18.96 -1.76 13.99
CA THR A 143 -18.90 -0.29 13.91
C THR A 143 -20.05 0.32 13.13
N LYS A 144 -20.75 -0.48 12.32
CA LYS A 144 -21.82 -0.06 11.40
C LYS A 144 -21.36 0.88 10.30
N LEU A 145 -20.05 1.04 10.12
CA LEU A 145 -19.48 1.76 8.98
C LEU A 145 -19.81 1.00 7.69
N HIS A 146 -20.33 1.72 6.71
CA HIS A 146 -20.58 1.21 5.37
C HIS A 146 -19.39 1.52 4.48
N TYR A 147 -18.87 0.49 3.82
CA TYR A 147 -17.80 0.60 2.85
C TYR A 147 -18.39 0.24 1.50
N ASP A 148 -18.46 1.22 0.60
CA ASP A 148 -18.89 1.02 -0.79
C ASP A 148 -17.74 0.53 -1.69
N ASN A 149 -16.51 0.49 -1.18
CA ASN A 149 -15.34 0.00 -1.89
C ASN A 149 -14.31 -0.67 -0.96
N MET A 150 -13.53 -1.59 -1.53
CA MET A 150 -12.56 -2.37 -0.76
C MET A 150 -11.33 -1.58 -0.33
N LEU A 151 -10.83 -0.63 -1.12
CA LEU A 151 -9.61 0.12 -0.76
C LEU A 151 -9.80 0.84 0.58
N TYR A 152 -10.96 1.46 0.79
CA TYR A 152 -11.26 2.16 2.04
C TYR A 152 -11.42 1.19 3.21
N ALA A 153 -12.00 0.02 2.98
CA ALA A 153 -12.06 -1.04 3.97
C ALA A 153 -10.65 -1.53 4.37
N GLN A 154 -9.74 -1.69 3.41
CA GLN A 154 -8.35 -2.09 3.67
C GLN A 154 -7.56 -1.01 4.44
N VAL A 155 -7.77 0.28 4.12
CA VAL A 155 -7.14 1.38 4.85
C VAL A 155 -7.66 1.45 6.28
N ASP A 156 -8.98 1.36 6.48
CA ASP A 156 -9.56 1.40 7.82
C ASP A 156 -9.20 0.16 8.65
N ALA A 157 -9.01 -1.00 8.01
CA ALA A 157 -8.45 -2.19 8.66
C ALA A 157 -7.07 -1.91 9.30
N VAL A 158 -6.19 -1.21 8.59
CA VAL A 158 -4.89 -0.79 9.14
C VAL A 158 -5.07 0.20 10.29
N ILE A 159 -5.99 1.16 10.17
CA ILE A 159 -6.28 2.13 11.23
C ILE A 159 -6.80 1.43 12.49
N PHE A 160 -7.71 0.46 12.36
CA PHE A 160 -8.20 -0.33 13.48
C PHE A 160 -7.08 -1.17 14.12
N ALA A 161 -6.20 -1.78 13.33
CA ALA A 161 -5.05 -2.53 13.83
C ALA A 161 -4.10 -1.63 14.65
N MET A 162 -3.79 -0.42 14.16
CA MET A 162 -3.00 0.57 14.90
C MET A 162 -3.73 1.05 16.17
N ALA A 163 -5.05 1.26 16.11
CA ALA A 163 -5.84 1.69 17.26
C ALA A 163 -5.80 0.67 18.40
N ARG A 164 -5.82 -0.63 18.10
CA ARG A 164 -5.64 -1.71 19.09
C ARG A 164 -4.30 -1.67 19.81
N MET A 165 -3.28 -1.07 19.18
CA MET A 165 -1.96 -0.87 19.76
C MET A 165 -1.80 0.51 20.43
N GLY A 166 -2.87 1.31 20.51
CA GLY A 166 -2.84 2.65 21.09
C GLY A 166 -2.45 3.78 20.11
N PHE A 167 -2.32 3.47 18.82
CA PHE A 167 -1.85 4.41 17.79
C PHE A 167 -2.96 4.84 16.80
N GLY A 168 -4.21 4.85 17.25
CA GLY A 168 -5.38 5.16 16.41
C GLY A 168 -5.42 6.59 15.85
N GLY A 169 -4.53 7.48 16.33
CA GLY A 169 -4.38 8.85 15.81
C GLY A 169 -3.40 9.00 14.65
N LEU A 170 -2.63 7.97 14.29
CA LEU A 170 -1.68 8.05 13.17
C LEU A 170 -2.40 8.17 11.83
N GLU A 171 -1.98 9.12 11.00
CA GLU A 171 -2.43 9.23 9.61
C GLU A 171 -2.01 7.97 8.82
N VAL A 172 -2.86 7.51 7.90
CA VAL A 172 -2.52 6.46 6.93
C VAL A 172 -2.57 7.06 5.54
N ARG A 173 -1.54 6.80 4.73
CA ARG A 173 -1.51 7.12 3.30
C ARG A 173 -1.29 5.84 2.50
N VAL A 174 -1.89 5.77 1.33
CA VAL A 174 -1.67 4.66 0.40
C VAL A 174 -0.42 4.98 -0.41
N SER A 175 0.67 4.27 -0.16
CA SER A 175 1.93 4.42 -0.89
C SER A 175 1.93 3.72 -2.24
N GLU A 176 1.09 2.69 -2.40
CA GLU A 176 0.88 2.05 -3.69
C GLU A 176 -0.52 1.44 -3.78
N THR A 177 -1.17 1.63 -4.92
CA THR A 177 -2.37 0.91 -5.32
C THR A 177 -2.57 1.00 -6.83
N GLY A 178 -3.18 -0.01 -7.44
CA GLY A 178 -3.39 -0.05 -8.87
C GLY A 178 -4.09 -1.33 -9.30
N TRP A 179 -4.24 -1.48 -10.61
CA TRP A 179 -4.89 -2.64 -11.21
C TRP A 179 -4.22 -2.99 -12.54
N PRO A 180 -3.78 -4.24 -12.76
CA PRO A 180 -3.05 -4.61 -13.96
C PRO A 180 -3.99 -4.72 -15.17
N SER A 181 -3.55 -4.23 -16.33
CA SER A 181 -4.32 -4.28 -17.58
C SER A 181 -4.19 -5.61 -18.33
N LYS A 182 -3.29 -6.49 -17.90
CA LYS A 182 -3.06 -7.79 -18.50
C LYS A 182 -2.38 -8.70 -17.48
N GLY A 183 -2.80 -9.95 -17.40
CA GLY A 183 -2.17 -10.97 -16.56
C GLY A 183 -2.09 -12.34 -17.23
N ASP A 184 -1.54 -13.32 -16.53
CA ASP A 184 -1.57 -14.74 -16.92
C ASP A 184 -3.01 -15.30 -16.81
N GLU A 185 -3.24 -16.53 -17.28
CA GLU A 185 -4.57 -17.15 -17.34
C GLU A 185 -5.25 -17.27 -15.96
N ASN A 186 -4.48 -17.39 -14.88
CA ASN A 186 -4.96 -17.47 -13.50
C ASN A 186 -5.04 -16.10 -12.80
N GLU A 187 -4.88 -15.00 -13.54
CA GLU A 187 -4.88 -13.64 -13.01
C GLU A 187 -6.21 -12.94 -13.26
N VAL A 188 -7.28 -13.56 -12.77
CA VAL A 188 -8.66 -13.14 -13.02
C VAL A 188 -8.85 -11.65 -12.70
N GLY A 189 -9.48 -10.94 -13.63
CA GLY A 189 -9.73 -9.50 -13.52
C GLY A 189 -8.64 -8.60 -14.09
N ALA A 190 -7.45 -9.11 -14.44
CA ALA A 190 -6.39 -8.33 -15.08
C ALA A 190 -6.71 -8.01 -16.56
N THR A 191 -7.54 -7.00 -16.79
CA THR A 191 -7.94 -6.54 -18.13
C THR A 191 -7.82 -5.03 -18.25
N VAL A 192 -7.69 -4.54 -19.49
CA VAL A 192 -7.61 -3.11 -19.80
C VAL A 192 -8.85 -2.37 -19.27
N GLU A 193 -10.04 -2.97 -19.41
CA GLU A 193 -11.31 -2.38 -18.97
C GLU A 193 -11.38 -2.21 -17.45
N ASN A 194 -10.94 -3.23 -16.70
CA ASN A 194 -10.95 -3.18 -15.24
C ASN A 194 -9.87 -2.22 -14.72
N ALA A 195 -8.68 -2.23 -15.32
CA ALA A 195 -7.60 -1.30 -14.97
C ALA A 195 -8.03 0.16 -15.21
N ALA A 196 -8.63 0.44 -16.37
CA ALA A 196 -9.18 1.75 -16.68
C ALA A 196 -10.27 2.17 -15.68
N THR A 197 -11.16 1.25 -15.30
CA THR A 197 -12.26 1.51 -14.36
C THR A 197 -11.73 1.82 -12.97
N TYR A 198 -10.87 0.96 -12.42
CA TYR A 198 -10.27 1.12 -11.09
C TYR A 198 -9.56 2.48 -10.96
N ASN A 199 -8.61 2.74 -11.86
CA ASN A 199 -7.78 3.94 -11.80
C ASN A 199 -8.59 5.22 -12.05
N LYS A 200 -9.57 5.18 -12.96
CA LYS A 200 -10.47 6.32 -13.22
C LYS A 200 -11.39 6.62 -12.03
N ASN A 201 -11.97 5.59 -11.41
CA ASN A 201 -12.86 5.80 -10.28
C ASN A 201 -12.08 6.25 -9.05
N LEU A 202 -10.91 5.68 -8.77
CA LEU A 202 -10.02 6.16 -7.72
C LEU A 202 -9.64 7.63 -7.93
N LEU A 203 -9.30 8.02 -9.17
CA LEU A 203 -9.02 9.40 -9.52
C LEU A 203 -10.20 10.33 -9.21
N ARG A 204 -11.43 9.94 -9.56
CA ARG A 204 -12.64 10.72 -9.25
C ARG A 204 -12.83 10.92 -7.75
N ARG A 205 -12.62 9.87 -6.95
CA ARG A 205 -12.69 9.92 -5.47
C ARG A 205 -11.62 10.87 -4.90
N GLN A 206 -10.41 10.83 -5.46
CA GLN A 206 -9.32 11.73 -5.08
C GLN A 206 -9.63 13.20 -5.38
N LEU A 207 -10.22 13.50 -6.54
CA LEU A 207 -10.65 14.86 -6.91
C LEU A 207 -11.79 15.39 -6.03
N ALA A 208 -12.59 14.50 -5.45
CA ALA A 208 -13.62 14.83 -4.48
C ALA A 208 -13.07 15.04 -3.06
N ASN A 209 -11.76 14.90 -2.85
CA ASN A 209 -11.09 14.92 -1.54
C ASN A 209 -11.68 13.91 -0.55
N GLU A 210 -12.12 12.75 -1.05
CA GLU A 210 -12.83 11.77 -0.25
C GLU A 210 -11.89 11.06 0.76
N GLY A 211 -12.38 10.91 1.98
CA GLY A 211 -11.77 10.10 3.04
C GLY A 211 -12.43 8.73 3.18
N THR A 212 -11.92 7.90 4.06
CA THR A 212 -12.52 6.59 4.36
C THR A 212 -13.75 6.74 5.27
N PRO A 213 -14.63 5.73 5.38
CA PRO A 213 -15.76 5.76 6.30
C PRO A 213 -15.39 6.04 7.76
N LEU A 214 -14.24 5.54 8.25
CA LEU A 214 -13.74 5.83 9.60
C LEU A 214 -13.20 7.26 9.75
N ARG A 215 -12.65 7.84 8.66
CA ARG A 215 -12.07 9.20 8.66
C ARG A 215 -12.63 10.04 7.51
N PRO A 216 -13.94 10.34 7.49
CA PRO A 216 -14.60 10.97 6.35
C PRO A 216 -14.15 12.41 6.10
N ASN A 217 -13.62 13.08 7.14
CA ASN A 217 -13.17 14.47 7.08
C ASN A 217 -11.67 14.62 6.78
N MET A 218 -10.98 13.51 6.46
CA MET A 218 -9.56 13.51 6.13
C MET A 218 -9.38 12.83 4.78
N ARG A 219 -9.01 13.61 3.76
CA ARG A 219 -8.69 13.08 2.43
C ARG A 219 -7.68 11.95 2.55
N LEU A 220 -7.98 10.82 1.91
CA LEU A 220 -7.00 9.74 1.79
C LEU A 220 -5.95 10.12 0.73
N GLU A 221 -4.71 10.35 1.11
CA GLU A 221 -3.61 10.54 0.16
C GLU A 221 -3.20 9.19 -0.45
N VAL A 222 -3.08 9.16 -1.79
CA VAL A 222 -2.85 7.93 -2.56
C VAL A 222 -1.80 8.16 -3.64
N TYR A 223 -0.86 7.22 -3.74
CA TYR A 223 0.06 7.07 -4.85
C TYR A 223 -0.39 5.93 -5.74
N LEU A 224 -0.59 6.22 -7.02
CA LEU A 224 -1.01 5.23 -8.00
C LEU A 224 0.20 4.46 -8.52
N PHE A 225 0.09 3.13 -8.52
CA PHE A 225 1.05 2.20 -9.11
C PHE A 225 0.51 1.72 -10.47
N ALA A 226 1.17 2.02 -11.60
CA ALA A 226 2.35 2.85 -11.77
C ALA A 226 2.20 3.77 -12.99
N LEU A 227 3.17 4.66 -13.20
CA LEU A 227 3.14 5.54 -14.38
C LEU A 227 3.29 4.74 -15.68
N PHE A 228 4.26 3.84 -15.75
CA PHE A 228 4.58 3.08 -16.96
C PHE A 228 4.43 1.57 -16.76
N ASN A 229 4.20 0.83 -17.84
CA ASN A 229 4.44 -0.59 -17.88
C ASN A 229 5.94 -0.85 -17.76
N GLU A 230 6.34 -1.72 -16.83
CA GLU A 230 7.73 -2.01 -16.50
C GLU A 230 8.08 -3.42 -16.97
N ASP A 231 8.56 -3.56 -18.21
CA ASP A 231 8.77 -4.85 -18.89
C ASP A 231 9.83 -5.76 -18.22
N MET A 232 10.76 -5.17 -17.48
CA MET A 232 11.78 -5.89 -16.72
C MET A 232 11.29 -6.40 -15.35
N LYS A 233 10.03 -6.13 -14.95
CA LYS A 233 9.53 -6.60 -13.66
C LYS A 233 9.46 -8.13 -13.61
N PRO A 234 10.03 -8.75 -12.55
CA PRO A 234 9.94 -10.18 -12.34
C PRO A 234 8.51 -10.61 -11.98
N GLY A 235 8.23 -11.90 -12.14
CA GLY A 235 6.97 -12.49 -11.65
C GLY A 235 5.93 -12.69 -12.76
N PRO A 236 4.64 -12.76 -12.39
CA PRO A 236 3.57 -13.03 -13.35
C PRO A 236 3.40 -11.90 -14.37
N THR A 237 2.59 -12.12 -15.40
CA THR A 237 2.38 -11.10 -16.45
C THR A 237 1.78 -9.81 -15.92
N SER A 238 0.93 -9.87 -14.90
CA SER A 238 0.37 -8.69 -14.23
C SER A 238 1.42 -7.67 -13.80
N GLU A 239 2.55 -8.12 -13.25
CA GLU A 239 3.63 -7.24 -12.75
C GLU A 239 4.18 -6.29 -13.82
N ARG A 240 4.14 -6.68 -15.10
CA ARG A 240 4.63 -5.87 -16.22
C ARG A 240 3.57 -4.95 -16.82
N ASN A 241 2.35 -4.95 -16.28
CA ASN A 241 1.17 -4.36 -16.92
C ASN A 241 0.32 -3.48 -15.96
N TYR A 242 0.93 -2.83 -14.98
CA TYR A 242 0.23 -1.87 -14.08
C TYR A 242 0.22 -0.41 -14.58
N GLY A 243 0.95 -0.11 -15.64
CA GLY A 243 1.15 1.25 -16.14
C GLY A 243 -0.11 1.91 -16.65
N LEU A 244 -0.24 3.21 -16.40
CA LEU A 244 -1.16 4.07 -17.14
C LEU A 244 -0.71 4.26 -18.59
N PHE A 245 0.61 4.25 -18.82
CA PHE A 245 1.25 4.47 -20.11
C PHE A 245 2.19 3.32 -20.47
N GLN A 246 2.42 3.14 -21.76
CA GLN A 246 3.54 2.38 -22.28
C GLN A 246 4.84 3.18 -22.11
N PRO A 247 6.02 2.54 -22.18
CA PRO A 247 7.31 3.25 -22.11
C PRO A 247 7.51 4.33 -23.18
N ASP A 248 6.78 4.25 -24.30
CA ASP A 248 6.79 5.26 -25.38
C ASP A 248 5.80 6.42 -25.14
N GLU A 249 5.27 6.55 -23.91
CA GLU A 249 4.30 7.55 -23.46
C GLU A 249 2.90 7.42 -24.09
N THR A 250 2.64 6.40 -24.90
CA THR A 250 1.27 6.12 -25.36
C THR A 250 0.43 5.59 -24.20
N MET A 251 -0.83 6.03 -24.11
CA MET A 251 -1.72 5.54 -23.05
C MET A 251 -2.04 4.06 -23.26
N VAL A 252 -1.96 3.26 -22.19
CA VAL A 252 -2.52 1.90 -22.19
C VAL A 252 -4.05 1.99 -22.20
N TYR A 253 -4.58 2.93 -21.41
CA TYR A 253 -6.01 3.28 -21.32
C TYR A 253 -6.17 4.71 -20.82
N ASN A 254 -7.31 5.33 -21.10
CA ASN A 254 -7.59 6.71 -20.72
C ASN A 254 -8.35 6.79 -19.39
N VAL A 255 -7.71 7.31 -18.36
CA VAL A 255 -8.32 7.57 -17.03
C VAL A 255 -8.92 8.98 -16.89
N GLY A 256 -8.80 9.84 -17.91
CA GLY A 256 -9.36 11.20 -17.93
C GLY A 256 -8.42 12.32 -17.47
N LEU A 257 -7.11 12.07 -17.35
CA LEU A 257 -6.12 13.06 -16.90
C LEU A 257 -6.07 14.32 -17.78
N SER A 258 -6.22 14.15 -19.10
CA SER A 258 -6.19 15.25 -20.08
C SER A 258 -7.42 16.16 -20.04
N ALA A 259 -8.56 15.70 -19.51
CA ALA A 259 -9.75 16.53 -19.31
C ALA A 259 -9.67 17.36 -18.01
N LEU A 260 -8.72 17.04 -17.12
CA LEU A 260 -8.53 17.72 -15.84
C LEU A 260 -7.57 18.91 -15.94
N SER A 261 -6.70 18.95 -16.95
CA SER A 261 -5.80 20.08 -17.20
C SER A 261 -6.51 21.31 -17.78
N SER A 262 -7.74 21.15 -18.30
CA SER A 262 -8.56 22.24 -18.84
C SER A 262 -9.55 22.86 -17.85
N VAL A 263 -9.70 22.28 -16.65
CA VAL A 263 -10.58 22.81 -15.60
C VAL A 263 -9.75 23.59 -14.58
N SER A 264 -9.88 24.91 -14.66
CA SER A 264 -9.33 25.97 -13.79
C SER A 264 -8.83 25.55 -12.39
N SER A 265 -7.62 26.03 -12.10
CA SER A 265 -6.77 25.88 -10.91
C SER A 265 -7.35 26.41 -9.59
N THR A 266 -8.30 25.67 -8.98
CA THR A 266 -8.66 25.87 -7.55
C THR A 266 -8.71 24.58 -6.73
N SER A 267 -8.39 23.43 -7.33
CA SER A 267 -8.33 22.14 -6.62
C SER A 267 -6.88 21.73 -6.36
N THR A 268 -6.53 21.56 -5.08
CA THR A 268 -5.24 21.02 -4.59
C THR A 268 -5.12 19.50 -4.76
N ALA A 269 -6.01 18.85 -5.53
CA ALA A 269 -5.95 17.42 -5.77
C ALA A 269 -4.68 17.07 -6.58
N SER A 270 -3.61 16.68 -5.86
CA SER A 270 -2.40 16.12 -6.46
C SER A 270 -2.53 14.60 -6.52
N ILE A 271 -2.31 14.05 -7.72
CA ILE A 271 -2.12 12.62 -7.94
C ILE A 271 -0.62 12.41 -7.96
N SER A 272 -0.14 11.51 -7.12
CA SER A 272 1.25 11.11 -7.15
C SER A 272 1.37 9.71 -7.73
N LEU A 273 2.43 9.47 -8.50
CA LEU A 273 2.70 8.18 -9.14
C LEU A 273 3.93 7.59 -8.49
N THR A 274 3.94 6.27 -8.33
CA THR A 274 5.10 5.53 -7.83
C THR A 274 5.60 4.54 -8.88
N SER A 275 6.86 4.15 -8.79
CA SER A 275 7.51 3.13 -9.62
C SER A 275 8.49 2.35 -8.73
N SER A 276 8.50 1.03 -8.87
CA SER A 276 9.38 0.16 -8.09
C SER A 276 10.55 -0.29 -8.96
N ALA A 277 11.64 0.49 -8.97
CA ALA A 277 12.88 0.06 -9.61
C ALA A 277 13.53 -1.08 -8.80
N THR A 278 13.52 -2.30 -9.33
CA THR A 278 14.19 -3.45 -8.70
C THR A 278 15.66 -3.53 -9.12
N THR A 279 16.61 -3.32 -8.19
CA THR A 279 17.99 -3.81 -8.36
C THR A 279 18.00 -5.33 -8.22
N GLN A 280 18.62 -6.05 -9.17
CA GLN A 280 18.75 -7.51 -9.11
C GLN A 280 19.48 -7.95 -7.84
N VAL A 281 18.72 -8.52 -6.90
CA VAL A 281 19.25 -9.36 -5.82
C VAL A 281 18.91 -10.80 -6.19
N GLU A 282 19.92 -11.66 -6.20
CA GLU A 282 19.79 -13.08 -6.56
C GLU A 282 18.69 -13.76 -5.73
N ARG A 283 17.77 -14.42 -6.45
CA ARG A 283 16.60 -15.11 -5.91
C ARG A 283 17.01 -16.38 -5.15
N MET A 284 16.60 -16.50 -3.89
CA MET A 284 16.23 -17.80 -3.31
C MET A 284 14.72 -17.99 -3.45
N GLY A 285 14.33 -19.14 -4.01
CA GLY A 285 12.99 -19.40 -4.54
C GLY A 285 11.86 -19.43 -3.50
N TYR A 286 10.82 -18.64 -3.75
CA TYR A 286 9.54 -18.72 -3.07
C TYR A 286 8.63 -19.75 -3.76
N GLN A 287 8.83 -21.04 -3.44
CA GLN A 287 7.85 -22.10 -3.73
C GLN A 287 7.14 -22.63 -2.46
N SER A 288 7.38 -22.07 -1.28
CA SER A 288 6.98 -22.72 -0.02
C SER A 288 5.65 -22.26 0.59
N LEU A 289 5.13 -21.05 0.30
CA LEU A 289 3.98 -20.53 1.06
C LEU A 289 2.63 -21.18 0.71
N VAL A 290 2.46 -21.68 -0.51
CA VAL A 290 1.24 -22.41 -0.92
C VAL A 290 1.19 -23.80 -0.27
N TYR A 291 2.35 -24.43 0.00
CA TYR A 291 2.41 -25.78 0.56
C TYR A 291 2.01 -25.86 2.03
N TRP A 292 2.27 -24.81 2.83
CA TRP A 292 1.95 -24.82 4.27
C TRP A 292 0.47 -24.53 4.56
N MET A 293 -0.24 -23.83 3.67
CA MET A 293 -1.68 -23.60 3.81
C MET A 293 -2.49 -24.88 3.56
N PHE A 294 -2.08 -25.72 2.60
CA PHE A 294 -2.78 -26.98 2.31
C PHE A 294 -2.56 -28.07 3.37
N VAL A 295 -1.39 -28.13 4.00
CA VAL A 295 -1.12 -29.11 5.07
C VAL A 295 -1.97 -28.83 6.32
N TYR A 296 -2.25 -27.55 6.63
CA TYR A 296 -3.10 -27.17 7.76
C TYR A 296 -4.59 -27.49 7.53
N LEU A 297 -5.08 -27.30 6.29
CA LEU A 297 -6.46 -27.60 5.92
C LEU A 297 -6.76 -29.11 5.88
N LEU A 298 -5.80 -29.94 5.46
CA LEU A 298 -5.95 -31.41 5.46
C LEU A 298 -5.90 -32.02 6.87
N ALA A 299 -5.09 -31.47 7.78
CA ALA A 299 -5.02 -31.94 9.17
C ALA A 299 -6.32 -31.64 9.94
N PHE A 300 -6.98 -30.51 9.65
CA PHE A 300 -8.23 -30.15 10.33
C PHE A 300 -9.43 -31.01 9.88
N GLN A 301 -9.51 -31.37 8.59
CA GLN A 301 -10.60 -32.22 8.08
C GLN A 301 -10.52 -33.68 8.56
N LEU A 302 -9.33 -34.18 8.93
CA LEU A 302 -9.16 -35.53 9.48
C LEU A 302 -9.48 -35.63 10.98
N LEU A 303 -9.46 -34.51 11.72
CA LEU A 303 -9.75 -34.49 13.16
C LEU A 303 -11.22 -34.21 13.49
N SER A 304 -12.04 -33.73 12.54
CA SER A 304 -13.45 -33.37 12.77
C SER A 304 -14.48 -34.44 12.39
N ARG A 305 -14.08 -35.62 11.91
CA ARG A 305 -15.01 -36.74 11.64
C ARG A 305 -14.84 -37.86 12.66
N ARG A 306 -15.67 -37.82 13.72
CA ARG A 306 -16.07 -39.02 14.48
C ARG A 306 -17.59 -39.22 14.36
N PRO A 307 -18.05 -40.47 14.38
CA PRO A 307 -19.31 -40.87 13.78
C PRO A 307 -20.49 -40.78 14.75
N PHE A 308 -21.65 -40.39 14.23
CA PHE A 308 -22.92 -41.06 14.46
C PHE A 308 -23.55 -41.35 13.11
#